data_AF-A0A7X8AFG3-F1
#
_entry.id   AF-A0A7X8AFG3-F1
#
_cell.length_a   1.000
_cell.length_b   1.000
_cell.length_c   1.000
_cell.angle_alpha   90.00
_cell.angle_beta   90.00
_cell.angle_gamma   90.00
#
_symmetry.space_group_name_H-M   'P 1'
#
loop_
_entity.id
_entity.type
_entity.pdbx_description
1 polymer ?
#
loop_
_entity_poly.entity_id
_entity_poly.type
_entity_poly.pdbx_seq_one_letter_code
_entity_poly.pdbx_strand_id
1 'polypeptide(L)'
;MNKFDRFLRHRQSLLLQYKMGDLTKNEFIEENFHYIERLGIQPFTRVDNIKKAIYNYHYHNVNAKYWQRIARDTRNTSKERQAYYTQSYNHYREKDRSTLQLLRLIDYSGVEAYYVNVRSSLLKGKLIEIVIHNPDVLMEINTPGNTFEQELLILHTKSQGIAEALRNNGVLREDKRKSLTDSYINQKY
;
A
#
# COMPACT_ATOMS: atom_id res chain seq x y z
N MET A 1 16.49 12.86 12.97
CA MET A 1 15.33 12.18 12.33
C MET A 1 15.64 10.69 12.23
N ASN A 2 14.77 9.80 12.74
CA ASN A 2 15.02 8.36 12.68
C ASN A 2 14.79 7.79 11.26
N LYS A 3 15.20 6.54 10.99
CA LYS A 3 15.08 5.96 9.64
C LYS A 3 13.63 5.84 9.15
N PHE A 4 12.68 5.61 10.05
CA PHE A 4 11.25 5.50 9.73
C PHE A 4 10.64 6.86 9.36
N ASP A 5 10.99 7.92 10.08
CA ASP A 5 10.53 9.26 9.74
C ASP A 5 11.07 9.68 8.35
N ARG A 6 12.31 9.31 8.03
CA ARG A 6 12.90 9.53 6.69
C ARG A 6 12.09 8.80 5.62
N PHE A 7 11.74 7.55 5.89
CA PHE A 7 10.86 6.75 5.05
C PHE A 7 9.52 7.45 4.77
N LEU A 8 8.82 7.88 5.82
CA LEU A 8 7.51 8.53 5.66
C LEU A 8 7.62 9.86 4.90
N ARG A 9 8.57 10.73 5.26
CA ARG A 9 8.74 12.02 4.57
C ARG A 9 9.03 11.84 3.09
N HIS A 10 9.97 10.96 2.75
CA HIS A 10 10.30 10.73 1.35
C HIS A 10 9.10 10.16 0.58
N ARG A 11 8.40 9.19 1.18
CA ARG A 11 7.18 8.62 0.59
C ARG A 11 6.12 9.70 0.32
N GLN A 12 5.89 10.59 1.28
CA GLN A 12 4.93 11.68 1.12
C GLN A 12 5.38 12.67 0.02
N SER A 13 6.68 13.01 -0.02
CA SER A 13 7.24 13.85 -1.09
C SER A 13 7.02 13.24 -2.48
N LEU A 14 7.29 11.95 -2.66
CA LEU A 14 7.04 11.26 -3.93
C LEU A 14 5.54 11.24 -4.27
N LEU A 15 4.67 11.09 -3.28
CA LEU A 15 3.22 11.10 -3.50
C LEU A 15 2.74 12.48 -3.97
N LEU A 16 3.30 13.56 -3.42
CA LEU A 16 3.00 14.92 -3.84
C LEU A 16 3.45 15.17 -5.27
N GLN A 17 4.70 14.85 -5.60
CA GLN A 17 5.25 14.98 -6.96
C GLN A 17 4.41 14.19 -7.97
N TYR A 18 4.02 12.96 -7.63
CA TYR A 18 3.12 12.17 -8.48
C TYR A 18 1.74 12.82 -8.66
N LYS A 19 1.15 13.37 -7.59
CA LYS A 19 -0.15 14.08 -7.67
C LYS A 19 -0.07 15.35 -8.52
N MET A 20 1.06 16.05 -8.49
CA MET A 20 1.31 17.24 -9.29
C MET A 20 1.60 16.92 -10.76
N GLY A 21 1.86 15.66 -11.10
CA GLY A 21 2.20 15.22 -12.45
C GLY A 21 3.71 15.27 -12.74
N ASP A 22 4.53 15.62 -11.75
CA ASP A 22 5.99 15.68 -11.87
C ASP A 22 6.63 14.29 -11.98
N LEU A 23 5.92 13.26 -11.52
CA LEU A 23 6.33 11.86 -11.67
C LEU A 23 5.25 11.07 -12.38
N THR A 24 5.66 10.22 -13.31
CA THR A 24 4.82 9.15 -13.83
C THR A 24 4.62 8.05 -12.77
N LYS A 25 3.62 7.20 -12.98
CA LYS A 25 3.35 6.05 -12.11
C LYS A 25 4.54 5.08 -12.04
N ASN A 26 5.28 4.96 -13.15
CA ASN A 26 6.45 4.11 -13.27
C ASN A 26 7.61 4.67 -12.44
N GLU A 27 7.96 5.95 -12.63
CA GLU A 27 9.00 6.63 -11.85
C GLU A 27 8.67 6.62 -10.36
N PHE A 28 7.42 6.89 -9.99
CA PHE A 28 6.98 6.82 -8.59
C PHE A 28 7.27 5.45 -7.96
N ILE A 29 7.02 4.34 -8.69
CA ILE A 29 7.27 2.99 -8.18
C ILE A 29 8.78 2.71 -8.05
N GLU A 30 9.56 3.08 -9.06
CA GLU A 30 11.03 2.90 -9.07
C GLU A 30 11.71 3.71 -7.97
N GLU A 31 11.39 5.00 -7.84
CA GLU A 31 11.96 5.86 -6.81
C GLU A 31 11.62 5.38 -5.40
N ASN A 32 10.36 4.95 -5.16
CA ASN A 32 10.01 4.34 -3.88
C ASN A 32 10.85 3.08 -3.61
N PHE A 33 11.02 2.21 -4.61
CA PHE A 33 11.79 0.97 -4.46
C PHE A 33 13.27 1.25 -4.15
N HIS A 34 13.94 2.06 -4.98
CA HIS A 34 15.34 2.41 -4.79
C HIS A 34 15.59 3.15 -3.48
N TYR A 35 14.64 3.96 -3.01
CA TYR A 35 14.76 4.61 -1.72
C TYR A 35 14.67 3.63 -0.56
N ILE A 36 13.73 2.69 -0.60
CA ILE A 36 13.59 1.64 0.43
C ILE A 36 14.87 0.79 0.50
N GLU A 37 15.41 0.38 -0.64
CA GLU A 37 16.67 -0.37 -0.72
C GLU A 37 17.84 0.42 -0.11
N ARG A 38 17.97 1.72 -0.45
CA ARG A 38 19.01 2.60 0.12
C ARG A 38 18.86 2.84 1.62
N LEU A 39 17.63 2.89 2.15
CA LEU A 39 17.40 3.03 3.59
C LEU A 39 17.92 1.82 4.39
N GLY A 40 17.98 0.65 3.75
CA GLY A 40 18.51 -0.59 4.33
C GLY A 40 17.71 -1.06 5.55
N ILE A 41 16.40 -0.83 5.56
CA ILE A 41 15.52 -1.31 6.63
C ILE A 41 14.75 -2.52 6.09
N GLN A 42 14.98 -3.68 6.69
CA GLN A 42 14.22 -4.89 6.38
C GLN A 42 12.84 -4.87 7.05
N PRO A 43 11.83 -5.59 6.52
CA PRO A 43 10.56 -5.78 7.19
C PRO A 43 10.74 -6.30 8.62
N PHE A 44 9.94 -5.79 9.54
CA PHE A 44 9.95 -6.24 10.92
C PHE A 44 9.29 -7.61 11.02
N THR A 45 9.98 -8.59 11.60
CA THR A 45 9.42 -9.93 11.89
C THR A 45 8.39 -9.87 13.02
N ARG A 46 8.69 -9.13 14.09
CA ARG A 46 7.75 -8.85 15.20
C ARG A 46 7.06 -7.51 14.97
N VAL A 47 5.79 -7.58 14.58
CA VAL A 47 4.92 -6.42 14.36
C VAL A 47 3.98 -6.27 15.56
N ASP A 48 4.40 -5.45 16.52
CA ASP A 48 3.73 -5.22 17.81
C ASP A 48 3.30 -3.77 18.01
N ASN A 49 3.44 -2.93 16.97
CA ASN A 49 2.96 -1.55 16.99
C ASN A 49 2.59 -1.07 15.57
N ILE A 50 1.81 0.01 15.55
CA ILE A 50 1.25 0.64 14.34
C ILE A 50 2.36 0.99 13.34
N LYS A 51 3.43 1.63 13.81
CA LYS A 51 4.59 2.06 13.03
C LYS A 51 5.20 0.93 12.20
N LYS A 52 5.47 -0.20 12.83
CA LYS A 52 6.03 -1.39 12.17
C LYS A 52 5.06 -1.99 11.16
N ALA A 53 3.76 -2.02 11.48
CA ALA A 53 2.74 -2.58 10.57
C ALA A 53 2.61 -1.74 9.30
N ILE A 54 2.59 -0.41 9.44
CA ILE A 54 2.55 0.54 8.32
C ILE A 54 3.83 0.43 7.48
N TYR A 55 4.99 0.36 8.13
CA TYR A 55 6.25 0.16 7.43
C TYR A 55 6.22 -1.09 6.56
N ASN A 56 5.90 -2.25 7.14
CA ASN A 56 5.85 -3.52 6.42
C ASN A 56 4.83 -3.46 5.28
N TYR A 57 3.64 -2.91 5.51
CA TYR A 57 2.65 -2.73 4.45
C TYR A 57 3.25 -1.98 3.25
N HIS A 58 3.85 -0.82 3.48
CA HIS A 58 4.40 -0.03 2.38
C HIS A 58 5.60 -0.70 1.73
N TYR A 59 6.51 -1.29 2.52
CA TYR A 59 7.65 -2.05 2.02
C TYR A 59 7.19 -3.12 1.02
N HIS A 60 6.27 -3.98 1.45
CA HIS A 60 5.79 -5.07 0.61
C HIS A 60 4.93 -4.56 -0.56
N ASN A 61 4.14 -3.50 -0.39
CA ASN A 61 3.37 -2.92 -1.50
C ASN A 61 4.26 -2.35 -2.62
N VAL A 62 5.33 -1.64 -2.24
CA VAL A 62 6.29 -1.06 -3.20
C VAL A 62 7.01 -2.19 -3.95
N ASN A 63 7.56 -3.15 -3.21
CA ASN A 63 8.25 -4.30 -3.80
C ASN A 63 7.33 -5.11 -4.72
N ALA A 64 6.09 -5.37 -4.31
CA ALA A 64 5.13 -6.10 -5.14
C ALA A 64 4.88 -5.41 -6.48
N LYS A 65 4.72 -4.09 -6.47
CA LYS A 65 4.50 -3.28 -7.68
C LYS A 65 5.74 -3.20 -8.55
N TYR A 66 6.91 -3.04 -7.95
CA TYR A 66 8.19 -3.02 -8.66
C TYR A 66 8.42 -4.35 -9.40
N TRP A 67 8.38 -5.48 -8.69
CA TRP A 67 8.59 -6.79 -9.32
C TRP A 67 7.53 -7.12 -10.37
N GLN A 68 6.28 -6.68 -10.17
CA GLN A 68 5.23 -6.83 -11.19
C GLN A 68 5.53 -6.03 -12.46
N ARG A 69 6.07 -4.81 -12.32
CA ARG A 69 6.51 -3.99 -13.45
C ARG A 69 7.68 -4.66 -14.17
N ILE A 70 8.73 -5.04 -13.43
CA ILE A 70 9.91 -5.69 -14.00
C ILE A 70 9.51 -6.96 -14.76
N ALA A 71 8.61 -7.79 -14.21
CA ALA A 71 8.10 -8.98 -14.89
C ALA A 71 7.47 -8.72 -16.27
N ARG A 72 6.89 -7.53 -16.48
CA ARG A 72 6.24 -7.14 -17.73
C ARG A 72 7.20 -6.66 -18.82
N ASP A 73 8.48 -6.50 -18.50
CA ASP A 73 9.49 -6.17 -19.50
C ASP A 73 9.54 -7.28 -20.57
N THR A 74 9.40 -6.87 -21.83
CA THR A 74 9.39 -7.78 -22.98
C THR A 74 10.74 -8.43 -23.23
N ARG A 75 11.82 -7.87 -22.69
CA ARG A 75 13.18 -8.39 -22.78
C ARG A 75 13.42 -9.60 -21.88
N ASN A 76 12.57 -9.82 -20.87
CA ASN A 76 12.71 -10.95 -19.96
C ASN A 76 12.43 -12.28 -20.66
N THR A 77 13.25 -13.27 -20.38
CA THR A 77 12.94 -14.67 -20.67
C THR A 77 11.69 -15.12 -19.89
N SER A 78 11.06 -16.21 -20.34
CA SER A 78 9.92 -16.79 -19.62
C SER A 78 10.27 -17.19 -18.18
N LYS A 79 11.51 -17.67 -17.95
CA LYS A 79 11.98 -18.07 -16.62
C LYS A 79 12.14 -16.88 -15.69
N GLU A 80 12.77 -15.80 -16.15
CA GLU A 80 12.92 -14.56 -15.37
C GLU A 80 11.57 -13.93 -15.06
N ARG A 81 10.70 -13.83 -16.06
CA ARG A 81 9.33 -13.32 -15.90
C ARG A 81 8.58 -14.08 -14.80
N GLN A 82 8.66 -15.41 -14.81
CA GLN A 82 8.02 -16.24 -13.78
C GLN A 82 8.63 -16.02 -12.39
N ALA A 83 9.95 -15.86 -12.30
CA ALA A 83 10.63 -15.57 -11.04
C ALA A 83 10.19 -14.20 -10.48
N TYR A 84 10.13 -13.16 -11.31
CA TYR A 84 9.67 -11.83 -10.89
C TYR A 84 8.20 -11.80 -10.48
N TYR A 85 7.32 -12.53 -11.19
CA TYR A 85 5.93 -12.68 -10.75
C TYR A 85 5.83 -13.39 -9.40
N THR A 86 6.63 -14.43 -9.18
CA THR A 86 6.69 -15.12 -7.88
C THR A 86 7.09 -14.16 -6.76
N GLN A 87 8.12 -13.33 -6.97
CA GLN A 87 8.51 -12.29 -6.00
C GLN A 87 7.36 -11.31 -5.74
N SER A 88 6.75 -10.79 -6.79
CA SER A 88 5.61 -9.88 -6.68
C SER A 88 4.46 -10.47 -5.86
N TYR A 89 4.08 -11.71 -6.13
CA TYR A 89 2.99 -12.39 -5.41
C TYR A 89 3.34 -12.67 -3.94
N ASN A 90 4.59 -13.03 -3.64
CA ASN A 90 5.04 -13.19 -2.26
C ASN A 90 4.94 -11.87 -1.49
N HIS A 91 5.38 -10.75 -2.08
CA HIS A 91 5.22 -9.45 -1.45
C HIS A 91 3.74 -9.05 -1.31
N TYR A 92 2.86 -9.34 -2.27
CA TYR A 92 1.43 -9.09 -2.08
C TYR A 92 0.83 -9.86 -0.88
N ARG A 93 1.27 -11.10 -0.66
CA ARG A 93 0.86 -11.90 0.51
C ARG A 93 1.32 -11.27 1.82
N GLU A 94 2.59 -10.90 1.92
CA GLU A 94 3.14 -10.25 3.13
C GLU A 94 2.55 -8.85 3.36
N LYS A 95 2.22 -8.13 2.30
CA LYS A 95 1.49 -6.85 2.37
C LYS A 95 0.09 -7.05 2.98
N ASP A 96 -0.65 -8.07 2.54
CA ASP A 96 -1.97 -8.39 3.10
C ASP A 96 -1.84 -8.89 4.56
N ARG A 97 -0.81 -9.66 4.90
CA ARG A 97 -0.50 -10.02 6.30
C ARG A 97 -0.26 -8.79 7.18
N SER A 98 0.52 -7.83 6.69
CA SER A 98 0.80 -6.56 7.39
C SER A 98 -0.47 -5.73 7.57
N THR A 99 -1.37 -5.78 6.58
CA THR A 99 -2.70 -5.13 6.66
C THR A 99 -3.52 -5.71 7.81
N LEU A 100 -3.62 -7.03 7.92
CA LEU A 100 -4.32 -7.69 9.04
C LEU A 100 -3.70 -7.37 10.39
N GLN A 101 -2.36 -7.31 10.48
CA GLN A 101 -1.68 -6.92 11.71
C GLN A 101 -2.04 -5.51 12.14
N LEU A 102 -2.02 -4.55 11.21
CA LEU A 102 -2.43 -3.17 11.50
C LEU A 102 -3.89 -3.11 11.98
N LEU A 103 -4.81 -3.76 11.26
CA LEU A 103 -6.24 -3.78 11.62
C LEU A 103 -6.47 -4.33 13.03
N ARG A 104 -5.75 -5.38 13.43
CA ARG A 104 -5.82 -5.95 14.78
C ARG A 104 -5.21 -5.05 15.85
N LEU A 105 -4.11 -4.37 15.55
CA LEU A 105 -3.44 -3.46 16.49
C LEU A 105 -4.32 -2.26 16.86
N ILE A 106 -5.19 -1.84 15.95
CA ILE A 106 -6.12 -0.73 16.17
C ILE A 106 -7.53 -1.22 16.51
N ASP A 107 -7.72 -2.53 16.69
CA ASP A 107 -9.02 -3.18 16.93
C ASP A 107 -10.12 -2.71 15.97
N TYR A 108 -9.76 -2.55 14.69
CA TYR A 108 -10.63 -2.01 13.63
C TYR A 108 -11.22 -0.61 13.93
N SER A 109 -10.73 0.08 14.96
CA SER A 109 -11.16 1.43 15.33
C SER A 109 -10.79 2.43 14.25
N GLY A 110 -11.75 3.25 13.83
CA GLY A 110 -11.58 4.26 12.79
C GLY A 110 -11.32 3.67 11.41
N VAL A 111 -11.84 2.47 11.12
CA VAL A 111 -11.71 1.79 9.83
C VAL A 111 -13.04 1.80 9.08
N GLU A 112 -13.00 2.21 7.82
CA GLU A 112 -14.06 1.98 6.85
C GLU A 112 -13.49 1.27 5.63
N ALA A 113 -14.19 0.28 5.10
CA ALA A 113 -13.76 -0.41 3.89
C ALA A 113 -14.92 -0.59 2.90
N TYR A 114 -14.60 -0.64 1.62
CA TYR A 114 -15.58 -0.82 0.55
C TYR A 114 -14.95 -1.32 -0.75
N TYR A 115 -15.76 -1.91 -1.62
CA TYR A 115 -15.32 -2.31 -2.95
C TYR A 115 -15.16 -1.09 -3.87
N VAL A 116 -14.10 -1.10 -4.69
CA VAL A 116 -13.77 0.02 -5.57
C VAL A 116 -14.33 -0.18 -6.97
N ASN A 117 -14.91 0.88 -7.52
CA ASN A 117 -15.23 1.01 -8.94
C ASN A 117 -13.95 1.18 -9.77
N VAL A 118 -13.55 0.13 -10.45
CA VAL A 118 -12.33 0.09 -11.28
C VAL A 118 -12.64 -0.25 -12.73
N ARG A 119 -11.83 0.29 -13.65
CA ARG A 119 -11.90 -0.03 -15.09
C ARG A 119 -11.29 -1.39 -15.43
N SER A 120 -10.34 -1.85 -14.61
CA SER A 120 -9.64 -3.12 -14.83
C SER A 120 -10.56 -4.32 -14.60
N SER A 121 -10.74 -5.16 -15.63
CA SER A 121 -11.51 -6.41 -15.53
C SER A 121 -10.95 -7.37 -14.49
N LEU A 122 -9.63 -7.38 -14.29
CA LEU A 122 -8.95 -8.22 -13.30
C LEU A 122 -9.23 -7.79 -11.85
N LEU A 123 -9.53 -6.51 -11.62
CA LEU A 123 -9.76 -5.93 -10.30
C LEU A 123 -11.25 -5.71 -10.00
N LYS A 124 -12.09 -5.68 -11.04
CA LYS A 124 -13.52 -5.42 -10.94
C LYS A 124 -14.19 -6.41 -9.98
N GLY A 125 -14.86 -5.89 -8.96
CA GLY A 125 -15.52 -6.68 -7.91
C GLY A 125 -14.58 -7.39 -6.94
N LYS A 126 -13.28 -7.07 -6.96
CA LYS A 126 -12.27 -7.71 -6.11
C LYS A 126 -11.43 -6.73 -5.30
N LEU A 127 -11.22 -5.52 -5.81
CA LEU A 127 -10.41 -4.51 -5.12
C LEU A 127 -11.23 -3.86 -4.00
N ILE A 128 -10.70 -3.95 -2.78
CA ILE A 128 -11.22 -3.30 -1.59
C ILE A 128 -10.28 -2.16 -1.24
N GLU A 129 -10.84 -0.97 -0.98
CA GLU A 129 -10.15 0.16 -0.36
C GLU A 129 -10.49 0.17 1.13
N ILE A 130 -9.46 0.28 1.95
CA ILE A 130 -9.56 0.39 3.41
C ILE A 130 -9.08 1.79 3.76
N VAL A 131 -9.95 2.56 4.38
CA VAL A 131 -9.74 3.94 4.81
C VAL A 131 -9.63 3.94 6.32
N ILE A 132 -8.51 4.44 6.84
CA ILE A 132 -8.24 4.48 8.27
C ILE A 132 -8.08 5.94 8.69
N HIS A 133 -8.95 6.38 9.59
CA HIS A 133 -8.97 7.73 10.19
C HIS A 133 -8.74 7.69 11.71
N ASN A 134 -8.15 6.59 12.20
CA ASN A 134 -7.79 6.39 13.59
C ASN A 134 -6.71 7.41 14.04
N PRO A 135 -6.92 8.21 15.10
CA PRO A 135 -5.96 9.23 15.53
C PRO A 135 -4.55 8.71 15.83
N ASP A 136 -4.40 7.53 16.42
CA ASP A 136 -3.09 6.93 16.73
C ASP A 136 -2.35 6.56 15.45
N VAL A 137 -3.08 6.08 14.44
CA VAL A 137 -2.52 5.81 13.11
C VAL A 137 -2.09 7.09 12.42
N LEU A 138 -2.93 8.13 12.47
CA LEU A 138 -2.64 9.42 11.86
C LEU A 138 -1.41 10.08 12.51
N MET A 139 -1.30 10.00 13.84
CA MET A 139 -0.14 10.49 14.57
C MET A 139 1.15 9.77 14.15
N GLU A 140 1.10 8.46 13.88
CA GLU A 140 2.28 7.70 13.46
C GLU A 140 2.72 7.97 12.02
N ILE A 141 1.81 8.37 11.13
CA ILE A 141 2.15 8.71 9.73
C ILE A 141 2.47 10.19 9.52
N ASN A 142 2.02 11.07 10.43
CA ASN A 142 2.28 12.50 10.40
C ASN A 142 3.50 12.83 11.25
N THR A 143 4.67 12.87 10.60
CA THR A 143 5.92 13.24 11.28
C THR A 143 6.04 14.75 11.47
N PRO A 144 6.56 15.24 12.61
CA PRO A 144 6.85 16.67 12.79
C PRO A 144 7.76 17.24 11.69
N GLY A 145 7.40 18.41 11.17
CA GLY A 145 8.11 19.08 10.08
C GLY A 145 7.76 18.58 8.68
N ASN A 146 6.66 17.83 8.54
CA ASN A 146 6.08 17.56 7.23
C ASN A 146 5.18 18.73 6.80
N THR A 147 5.21 19.08 5.52
CA THR A 147 4.43 20.22 4.98
C THR A 147 2.96 19.85 4.79
N PHE A 148 2.64 18.56 4.71
CA PHE A 148 1.30 18.05 4.48
C PHE A 148 0.92 17.04 5.56
N GLU A 149 -0.18 17.31 6.25
CA GLU A 149 -0.80 16.34 7.15
C GLU A 149 -1.71 15.41 6.35
N GLN A 150 -1.53 14.10 6.58
CA GLN A 150 -2.44 13.09 6.07
C GLN A 150 -3.59 12.94 7.06
N GLU A 151 -4.81 13.20 6.58
CA GLU A 151 -6.04 13.01 7.36
C GLU A 151 -6.52 11.55 7.35
N LEU A 152 -6.00 10.74 6.40
CA LEU A 152 -6.41 9.35 6.19
C LEU A 152 -5.21 8.50 5.78
N LEU A 153 -5.17 7.26 6.27
CA LEU A 153 -4.35 6.19 5.69
C LEU A 153 -5.22 5.33 4.76
N ILE A 154 -4.82 5.26 3.49
CA ILE A 154 -5.54 4.48 2.47
C ILE A 154 -4.73 3.24 2.09
N LEU A 155 -5.35 2.08 2.24
CA LEU A 155 -4.80 0.77 1.88
C LEU A 155 -5.68 0.08 0.84
N HIS A 156 -5.10 -0.87 0.13
CA HIS A 156 -5.83 -1.68 -0.85
C HIS A 156 -5.56 -3.15 -0.66
N THR A 157 -6.58 -3.98 -0.83
CA THR A 157 -6.44 -5.44 -0.86
C THR A 157 -7.38 -6.10 -1.87
N LYS A 158 -7.08 -7.35 -2.21
CA LYS A 158 -7.97 -8.27 -2.94
C LYS A 158 -8.25 -9.55 -2.16
N SER A 159 -7.71 -9.65 -0.94
CA SER A 159 -7.77 -10.86 -0.14
C SER A 159 -9.18 -11.07 0.38
N GLN A 160 -9.76 -12.23 0.07
CA GLN A 160 -11.06 -12.63 0.61
C GLN A 160 -11.02 -12.80 2.13
N GLY A 161 -9.90 -13.31 2.68
CA GLY A 161 -9.74 -13.41 4.14
C GLY A 161 -9.72 -12.04 4.83
N ILE A 162 -9.19 -10.99 4.18
CA ILE A 162 -9.29 -9.63 4.72
C ILE A 162 -10.73 -9.10 4.57
N ALA A 163 -11.39 -9.37 3.45
CA ALA A 163 -12.79 -9.00 3.27
C ALA A 163 -13.69 -9.60 4.37
N GLU A 164 -13.52 -10.88 4.67
CA GLU A 164 -14.21 -11.57 5.75
C GLU A 164 -13.88 -10.98 7.12
N ALA A 165 -12.60 -10.69 7.40
CA ALA A 165 -12.20 -10.05 8.65
C ALA A 165 -12.86 -8.67 8.82
N LEU A 166 -12.86 -7.84 7.77
CA LEU A 166 -13.51 -6.53 7.79
C LEU A 166 -15.03 -6.65 7.96
N ARG A 167 -15.67 -7.63 7.29
CA ARG A 167 -17.10 -7.90 7.41
C ARG A 167 -17.49 -8.35 8.81
N ASN A 168 -16.74 -9.28 9.39
CA ASN A 168 -17.00 -9.82 10.73
C ASN A 168 -16.84 -8.76 11.83
N ASN A 169 -16.05 -7.71 11.58
CA ASN A 169 -15.90 -6.57 12.48
C ASN A 169 -16.83 -5.39 12.10
N GLY A 170 -17.76 -5.58 11.16
CA GLY A 170 -18.77 -4.57 10.81
C GLY A 170 -18.25 -3.33 10.07
N VAL A 171 -17.00 -3.35 9.58
CA VAL A 171 -16.36 -2.20 8.92
C VAL A 171 -16.33 -2.30 7.39
N LEU A 172 -16.70 -3.46 6.82
CA LEU A 172 -16.84 -3.61 5.36
C LEU A 172 -18.24 -3.20 4.91
N ARG A 173 -18.29 -2.25 3.98
CA ARG A 173 -19.50 -1.92 3.23
C ARG A 173 -19.53 -2.69 1.91
N GLU A 174 -20.69 -3.26 1.60
CA GLU A 174 -20.87 -4.07 0.39
C GLU A 174 -21.17 -3.22 -0.87
N ASP A 175 -21.42 -1.91 -0.70
CA ASP A 175 -21.60 -0.99 -1.82
C ASP A 175 -20.27 -0.71 -2.56
N LYS A 176 -20.36 -0.47 -3.87
CA LYS A 176 -19.21 -0.08 -4.69
C LYS A 176 -19.06 1.42 -4.74
N ARG A 177 -17.86 1.92 -4.46
CA ARG A 177 -17.56 3.36 -4.40
C ARG A 177 -16.45 3.76 -5.35
N LYS A 178 -16.43 5.04 -5.70
CA LYS A 178 -15.24 5.64 -6.31
C LYS A 178 -14.12 5.68 -5.27
N SER A 179 -12.90 5.34 -5.67
CA SER A 179 -11.76 5.38 -4.75
C SER A 179 -11.38 6.81 -4.40
N LEU A 180 -10.93 7.03 -3.16
CA LEU A 180 -10.31 8.28 -2.72
C LEU A 180 -8.96 8.53 -3.40
N THR A 181 -8.37 7.51 -4.02
CA THR A 181 -7.15 7.57 -4.85
C THR A 181 -7.42 7.15 -6.29
N ASP A 182 -8.62 7.47 -6.82
CA ASP A 182 -9.08 7.07 -8.16
C ASP A 182 -8.08 7.39 -9.29
N SER A 183 -7.47 8.59 -9.23
CA SER A 183 -6.46 9.04 -10.20
C SER A 183 -5.24 8.12 -10.25
N TYR A 184 -4.91 7.43 -9.16
CA TYR A 184 -3.81 6.45 -9.10
C TYR A 184 -4.26 5.05 -9.55
N ILE A 185 -5.44 4.61 -9.10
CA ILE A 185 -5.92 3.23 -9.32
C ILE A 185 -6.28 2.97 -10.79
N ASN A 186 -6.94 3.93 -11.45
CA ASN A 186 -7.49 3.74 -12.80
C ASN A 186 -6.54 4.12 -13.95
N GLN A 187 -5.29 4.52 -13.66
CA GLN A 187 -4.25 4.70 -14.67
C GLN A 187 -3.66 3.36 -15.14
N LYS A 188 -3.60 3.18 -16.48
CA LYS A 188 -2.95 2.04 -17.13
C LYS A 188 -1.42 2.09 -16.96
N TYR A 189 -0.79 0.91 -17.00
CA TYR A 189 0.67 0.74 -17.12
C TYR A 189 1.05 0.63 -18.58
#